data_AF-A0A934S1M6-F1
#
_entry.id   AF-A0A934S1M6-F1
#
_cell.length_a   1.000
_cell.length_b   1.000
_cell.length_c   1.000
_cell.angle_alpha   90.00
_cell.angle_beta   90.00
_cell.angle_gamma   90.00
#
_symmetry.space_group_name_H-M   'P 1'
#
loop_
_entity.id
_entity.type
_entity.pdbx_description
1 polymer ?
#
loop_
_entity_poly.entity_id
_entity_poly.type
_entity_poly.pdbx_seq_one_letter_code
_entity_poly.pdbx_strand_id
1 'polypeptide(L)'
;MGLESVELVMAYEEEFNIRIPEKEAELMLTPRLAAEGIVKLLRLENRPIEREKIDESIKRLTIDILNLDKRIYHVDAKYVEDFGIG
;
A
#
# COMPACT_ATOMS: atom_id res chain seq x y z
N MET A 1 -12.96 -0.39 7.16
CA MET A 1 -12.16 -0.87 6.01
C MET A 1 -12.92 -2.00 5.34
N GLY A 2 -13.04 -1.99 4.02
CA GLY A 2 -13.62 -3.08 3.23
C GLY A 2 -12.70 -4.30 3.16
N LEU A 3 -13.18 -5.42 2.62
CA LEU A 3 -12.40 -6.66 2.49
C LEU A 3 -11.13 -6.43 1.66
N GLU A 4 -11.24 -5.65 0.59
CA GLU A 4 -10.14 -5.32 -0.34
C GLU A 4 -9.06 -4.46 0.33
N SER A 5 -9.45 -3.59 1.27
CA SER A 5 -8.50 -2.81 2.07
C SER A 5 -7.70 -3.70 3.01
N VAL A 6 -8.35 -4.71 3.60
CA VAL A 6 -7.70 -5.69 4.48
C VAL A 6 -6.73 -6.55 3.67
N GLU A 7 -7.14 -7.01 2.50
CA GLU A 7 -6.29 -7.80 1.59
C GLU A 7 -5.05 -7.04 1.15
N LEU A 8 -5.18 -5.76 0.79
CA LEU A 8 -4.02 -4.91 0.46
C LEU A 8 -3.04 -4.77 1.62
N VAL A 9 -3.54 -4.51 2.83
CA VAL A 9 -2.69 -4.38 4.02
C VAL A 9 -1.96 -5.69 4.31
N MET A 10 -2.65 -6.83 4.25
CA MET A 10 -2.04 -8.15 4.42
C MET A 10 -0.96 -8.42 3.36
N ALA A 11 -1.25 -8.09 2.09
CA ALA A 11 -0.27 -8.25 1.01
C ALA A 11 0.97 -7.37 1.22
N TYR A 12 0.82 -6.16 1.75
CA TYR A 12 1.96 -5.31 2.12
C TYR A 12 2.76 -5.90 3.29
N GLU A 13 2.09 -6.41 4.33
CA GLU A 13 2.75 -7.09 5.45
C GLU A 13 3.59 -8.28 4.98
N GLU A 14 3.04 -9.10 4.08
CA GLU A 14 3.73 -10.26 3.49
C GLU A 14 4.91 -9.85 2.59
N GLU A 15 4.69 -8.94 1.62
CA GLU A 15 5.70 -8.51 0.65
C GLU A 15 6.93 -7.88 1.33
N PHE A 16 6.71 -7.05 2.35
CA PHE A 16 7.80 -6.35 3.03
C PHE A 16 8.27 -7.07 4.31
N ASN A 17 7.60 -8.16 4.70
CA ASN A 17 7.82 -8.87 5.96
C ASN A 17 7.83 -7.90 7.15
N ILE A 18 6.72 -7.18 7.32
CA ILE A 18 6.48 -6.19 8.39
C ILE A 18 5.11 -6.43 9.02
N ARG A 19 4.85 -5.77 10.15
CA ARG A 19 3.50 -5.67 10.73
C ARG A 19 3.02 -4.23 10.64
N ILE A 20 1.86 -4.02 10.05
CA ILE A 20 1.22 -2.70 9.89
C ILE A 20 0.18 -2.55 11.00
N PRO A 21 0.38 -1.65 11.98
CA PRO A 21 -0.62 -1.37 12.98
C PRO A 21 -1.88 -0.77 12.35
N GLU A 22 -3.06 -1.06 12.91
CA GLU A 22 -4.34 -0.53 12.43
C GLU A 22 -4.32 1.00 12.24
N LYS A 23 -3.77 1.73 13.21
CA LYS A 23 -3.62 3.19 13.14
C LYS A 23 -2.76 3.68 11.96
N GLU A 24 -1.77 2.88 11.55
CA GLU A 24 -0.96 3.22 10.38
C GLU A 24 -1.73 2.87 9.10
N ALA A 25 -2.40 1.72 9.06
CA ALA A 25 -3.24 1.30 7.95
C ALA A 25 -4.34 2.32 7.64
N GLU A 26 -4.99 2.89 8.66
CA GLU A 26 -6.01 3.95 8.51
C GLU A 26 -5.49 5.22 7.81
N LEU A 27 -4.19 5.47 7.86
CA LEU A 27 -3.54 6.60 7.18
C LEU A 27 -3.13 6.26 5.74
N MET A 28 -3.14 4.99 5.35
CA MET A 28 -2.75 4.53 4.01
C MET A 28 -3.88 4.73 3.00
N LEU A 29 -4.30 5.98 2.80
CA LEU A 29 -5.45 6.33 1.95
C LEU A 29 -5.14 6.36 0.46
N THR A 30 -3.85 6.46 0.11
CA THR A 30 -3.34 6.45 -1.27
C THR A 30 -2.09 5.57 -1.37
N PRO A 31 -1.70 5.11 -2.56
CA PRO A 31 -0.44 4.38 -2.75
C PRO A 31 0.79 5.15 -2.23
N ARG A 32 0.82 6.48 -2.39
CA ARG A 32 1.91 7.31 -1.84
C ARG A 32 1.98 7.20 -0.33
N LEU A 33 0.84 7.34 0.37
CA LEU A 33 0.76 7.28 1.83
C LEU A 33 1.08 5.88 2.34
N ALA A 34 0.64 4.83 1.64
CA ALA A 34 1.03 3.45 1.93
C ALA A 34 2.55 3.28 1.88
N ALA A 35 3.19 3.77 0.82
CA ALA A 35 4.64 3.71 0.67
C ALA A 35 5.38 4.52 1.75
N GLU A 36 4.84 5.67 2.17
CA GLU A 36 5.40 6.44 3.29
C GLU A 36 5.34 5.68 4.61
N GLY A 37 4.20 5.06 4.91
CA GLY A 37 4.04 4.22 6.10
C GLY A 37 4.98 3.00 6.09
N ILE A 38 5.12 2.33 4.95
CA ILE A 38 6.04 1.18 4.80
C ILE A 38 7.50 1.62 4.97
N VAL A 39 7.92 2.74 4.37
CA VAL A 39 9.26 3.31 4.58
C VAL A 39 9.52 3.58 6.06
N LYS A 40 8.55 4.18 6.76
CA LYS A 40 8.64 4.46 8.19
C LYS A 40 8.82 3.18 9.00
N LEU A 41 8.00 2.16 8.76
CA LEU A 41 8.05 0.88 9.48
C LEU A 41 9.38 0.14 9.24
N LEU A 42 9.82 0.05 7.98
CA LEU A 42 11.11 -0.56 7.62
C LEU A 42 12.31 0.15 8.25
N ARG A 43 12.26 1.49 8.36
CA ARG A 43 13.30 2.26 9.05
C ARG A 43 13.36 1.96 10.55
N LEU A 44 12.20 1.77 11.21
CA LEU A 44 12.16 1.39 12.63
C LEU A 44 12.79 0.02 12.87
N GLU A 45 12.75 -0.88 11.88
CA GLU A 45 13.43 -2.18 11.92
C GLU A 45 14.89 -2.16 11.43
N ASN A 46 15.47 -0.98 11.14
CA ASN A 46 16.80 -0.84 10.53
C ASN A 46 16.96 -1.59 9.19
N ARG A 47 15.88 -1.71 8.40
CA ARG A 47 15.84 -2.37 7.09
C ARG A 47 15.48 -1.36 5.97
N PRO A 48 16.26 -0.29 5.75
CA PRO A 48 15.91 0.70 4.73
C PRO A 48 15.92 0.05 3.33
N ILE A 49 14.78 0.14 2.64
CA ILE A 49 14.64 -0.23 1.23
C ILE A 49 14.52 1.06 0.41
N GLU A 50 15.03 1.04 -0.81
CA GLU A 50 14.89 2.15 -1.76
C GLU A 50 13.40 2.45 -2.02
N ARG A 51 13.03 3.72 -1.94
CA ARG A 51 11.64 4.17 -2.10
C ARG A 51 11.02 3.69 -3.41
N GLU A 52 11.78 3.73 -4.50
CA GLU A 52 11.34 3.29 -5.82
C GLU A 52 10.89 1.82 -5.83
N LYS A 53 11.62 0.93 -5.16
CA LYS A 53 11.23 -0.50 -5.04
C LYS A 53 9.94 -0.68 -4.25
N ILE A 54 9.74 0.12 -3.20
CA ILE A 54 8.50 0.11 -2.41
C ILE A 54 7.33 0.57 -3.27
N ASP A 55 7.50 1.66 -4.04
CA ASP A 55 6.47 2.18 -4.93
C ASP A 55 6.13 1.17 -6.05
N GLU A 56 7.12 0.46 -6.60
CA GLU A 56 6.91 -0.61 -7.59
C GLU A 56 6.11 -1.78 -7.04
N SER A 57 6.46 -2.27 -5.85
CA SER A 57 5.73 -3.36 -5.19
C SER A 57 4.31 -2.95 -4.83
N ILE A 58 4.11 -1.74 -4.28
CA ILE A 58 2.75 -1.21 -4.00
C ILE A 58 1.94 -1.11 -5.28
N LYS A 59 2.49 -0.54 -6.35
CA LYS A 59 1.80 -0.42 -7.63
C LYS A 59 1.35 -1.78 -8.15
N ARG A 60 2.26 -2.77 -8.13
CA ARG A 60 1.97 -4.13 -8.57
C ARG A 60 0.83 -4.74 -7.76
N LEU A 61 0.96 -4.76 -6.44
CA LEU A 61 -0.04 -5.34 -5.53
C LEU A 61 -1.39 -4.65 -5.65
N THR A 62 -1.41 -3.31 -5.73
CA THR A 62 -2.64 -2.53 -5.91
C THR A 62 -3.35 -2.92 -7.20
N ILE A 63 -2.63 -3.01 -8.32
CA ILE A 63 -3.21 -3.35 -9.62
C ILE A 63 -3.70 -4.79 -9.63
N ASP A 64 -2.94 -5.72 -9.05
CA ASP A 64 -3.23 -7.15 -9.08
C ASP A 64 -4.42 -7.49 -8.17
N ILE A 65 -4.46 -6.98 -6.94
CA ILE A 65 -5.52 -7.27 -5.95
C ILE A 65 -6.83 -6.60 -6.34
N LEU A 66 -6.78 -5.32 -6.74
CA LEU A 66 -7.98 -4.58 -7.12
C LEU A 66 -8.35 -4.76 -8.60
N ASN A 67 -7.61 -5.58 -9.34
CA ASN A 67 -7.80 -5.83 -10.77
C ASN A 67 -7.96 -4.53 -11.59
N LEU A 68 -7.10 -3.54 -11.33
CA LEU A 68 -7.18 -2.23 -11.97
C LEU A 68 -6.62 -2.23 -13.37
N ASP A 69 -7.16 -1.36 -14.22
CA ASP A 69 -6.47 -0.99 -15.45
C ASP A 69 -5.20 -0.18 -15.11
N LYS A 70 -4.04 -0.61 -15.64
CA LYS A 70 -2.75 0.07 -15.40
C LYS A 70 -2.79 1.56 -15.78
N ARG A 71 -3.71 1.97 -16.65
CA ARG A 71 -3.88 3.36 -17.13
C ARG A 71 -4.57 4.26 -16.10
N ILE A 72 -5.35 3.70 -15.19
CA ILE A 72 -6.05 4.48 -14.15
C ILE A 72 -5.24 4.61 -12.86
N TYR A 73 -4.17 3.83 -12.72
CA TYR A 73 -3.30 3.89 -11.55
C TYR A 73 -2.54 5.22 -11.49
N HIS A 74 -2.64 5.90 -10.35
CA HIS A 74 -1.79 7.03 -9.98
C HIS A 74 -1.49 6.98 -8.47
N VAL A 75 -0.30 7.43 -8.06
CA VAL A 75 0.16 7.30 -6.66
C VAL A 75 -0.64 8.12 -5.65
N ASP A 76 -1.30 9.18 -6.11
CA ASP A 76 -2.14 10.06 -5.30
C ASP A 76 -3.63 9.70 -5.37
N ALA A 77 -3.99 8.65 -6.11
CA ALA A 77 -5.37 8.17 -6.17
C ALA A 77 -5.77 7.61 -4.80
N LYS A 78 -6.96 7.99 -4.33
CA LYS A 78 -7.56 7.48 -3.11
C LYS A 78 -8.15 6.10 -3.35
N TYR A 79 -7.78 5.14 -2.51
CA TYR A 79 -8.25 3.77 -2.62
C TYR A 79 -9.79 3.66 -2.67
N VAL A 80 -10.50 4.39 -1.81
CA VAL A 80 -11.98 4.34 -1.76
C VAL A 80 -12.61 5.19 -2.87
N GLU A 81 -12.18 6.43 -3.05
CA GLU A 81 -12.85 7.38 -3.95
C GLU A 81 -12.50 7.14 -5.44
N ASP A 82 -11.25 6.81 -5.73
CA ASP A 82 -10.74 6.71 -7.11
C ASP A 82 -10.65 5.27 -7.62
N PHE A 83 -10.30 4.31 -6.74
CA PHE A 83 -10.25 2.88 -7.10
C PHE A 83 -11.52 2.11 -6.72
N GLY A 84 -12.44 2.73 -5.98
CA GLY A 84 -13.74 2.15 -5.67
C GLY A 84 -13.71 1.04 -4.64
N ILE A 85 -12.70 1.01 -3.75
CA ILE A 85 -12.63 0.01 -2.67
C ILE A 85 -13.82 0.14 -1.73
N GLY A 86 -14.53 -0.97 -1.49
CA GLY A 86 -15.77 -1.08 -0.69
C GLY A 86 -15.69 -2.04 0.49
#